data_AF-A0A832XJF7-F1
#
_entry.id   AF-A0A832XJF7-F1
#
_cell.length_a   1.000
_cell.length_b   1.000
_cell.length_c   1.000
_cell.angle_alpha   90.00
_cell.angle_beta   90.00
_cell.angle_gamma   90.00
#
_symmetry.space_group_name_H-M   'P 1'
#
loop_
_entity.id
_entity.type
_entity.pdbx_description
1 polymer ?
#
loop_
_entity_poly.entity_id
_entity_poly.type
_entity_poly.pdbx_seq_one_letter_code
_entity_poly.pdbx_strand_id
1 'polypeptide(L)'
;MNEGYREKRIVPQPSKISVTDSNVMGDRYWLNSQPMPMKGRPCTCAESMLTDQLSRMPISPDAWCWTENVADVPDSMNWLRSDAAAHPASVEPELSTWAQTNPNAWLIVDGRGGKIPDAGGNLEEILRGLPVYVIMIIEDDTIRSTHPFPPWEYPL
;
A
#
# COMPACT_ATOMS: atom_id res chain seq x y z
N MET A 1 49.62 19.43 -12.74
CA MET A 1 48.77 18.98 -11.61
C MET A 1 47.35 19.35 -11.99
N ASN A 2 46.50 18.36 -12.32
CA ASN A 2 45.13 18.59 -12.78
C ASN A 2 44.17 18.39 -11.59
N GLU A 3 43.53 19.47 -11.15
CA GLU A 3 42.40 19.42 -10.21
C GLU A 3 41.12 19.01 -10.95
N GLY A 4 40.42 18.03 -10.38
CA GLY A 4 39.23 17.40 -10.96
C GLY A 4 38.03 18.33 -11.01
N TYR A 5 37.47 18.50 -12.20
CA TYR A 5 36.20 19.18 -12.42
C TYR A 5 35.04 18.23 -12.03
N ARG A 6 34.37 18.48 -10.90
CA ARG A 6 33.08 17.84 -10.59
C ARG A 6 31.99 18.60 -11.33
N GLU A 7 31.39 18.00 -12.36
CA GLU A 7 30.16 18.50 -12.97
C GLU A 7 29.04 18.52 -11.93
N LYS A 8 28.55 19.72 -11.59
CA LYS A 8 27.34 19.90 -10.79
C LYS A 8 26.14 19.52 -11.67
N ARG A 9 25.46 18.41 -11.37
CA ARG A 9 24.17 18.10 -11.98
C ARG A 9 23.17 19.22 -11.65
N ILE A 10 22.75 19.96 -12.67
CA ILE A 10 21.66 20.94 -12.57
C ILE A 10 20.35 20.14 -12.64
N VAL A 11 19.50 20.27 -11.62
CA VAL A 11 18.13 19.76 -11.68
C VAL A 11 17.37 20.52 -12.78
N PRO A 12 16.76 19.84 -13.77
CA PRO A 12 16.01 20.54 -14.80
C PRO A 12 14.84 21.27 -14.15
N GLN A 13 14.81 22.59 -14.30
CA GLN A 13 13.66 23.37 -13.86
C GLN A 13 12.50 23.14 -14.83
N PRO A 14 11.27 22.94 -14.34
CA PRO A 14 10.12 22.76 -15.22
C PRO A 14 9.89 24.03 -16.03
N SER A 15 10.15 23.96 -17.33
CA SER A 15 9.83 25.02 -18.28
C SER A 15 8.31 25.08 -18.45
N LYS A 16 7.72 26.23 -18.13
CA LYS A 16 6.29 26.49 -18.33
C LYS A 16 6.01 26.56 -19.84
N ILE A 17 5.46 25.50 -20.41
CA ILE A 17 4.93 25.51 -21.78
C ILE A 17 3.43 25.81 -21.68
N SER A 18 3.00 26.91 -22.26
CA SER A 18 1.59 27.31 -22.32
C SER A 18 0.92 26.62 -23.51
N VAL A 19 -0.03 25.73 -23.24
CA VAL A 19 -0.94 25.17 -24.25
C VAL A 19 -2.34 25.64 -23.90
N THR A 20 -3.00 26.31 -24.84
CA THR A 20 -4.38 26.78 -24.68
C THR A 20 -5.35 25.77 -25.27
N ASP A 21 -6.14 25.12 -24.41
CA ASP A 21 -7.38 24.47 -24.83
C ASP A 21 -8.53 24.95 -23.95
N SER A 22 -9.47 25.66 -24.61
CA SER A 22 -10.88 25.81 -24.27
C SER A 22 -11.27 25.90 -22.78
N ASN A 23 -11.07 27.10 -22.21
CA ASN A 23 -11.97 27.79 -21.29
C ASN A 23 -12.30 27.22 -19.87
N VAL A 24 -11.43 26.41 -19.26
CA VAL A 24 -11.45 26.22 -17.79
C VAL A 24 -10.03 26.30 -17.23
N MET A 25 -9.69 27.46 -16.66
CA MET A 25 -8.45 27.70 -15.93
C MET A 25 -8.45 26.92 -14.61
N GLY A 26 -7.84 25.75 -14.62
CA GLY A 26 -7.41 25.01 -13.44
C GLY A 26 -6.16 24.23 -13.83
N ASP A 27 -5.15 24.19 -12.96
CA ASP A 27 -3.83 23.62 -13.20
C ASP A 27 -3.87 22.11 -13.58
N ARG A 28 -4.11 21.78 -14.86
CA ARG A 28 -4.21 20.39 -15.35
C ARG A 28 -2.85 19.76 -15.69
N TYR A 29 -1.86 19.88 -14.81
CA TYR A 29 -0.62 19.09 -14.90
C TYR A 29 -0.33 18.21 -13.69
N TRP A 30 -1.30 18.08 -12.77
CA TRP A 30 -1.34 17.02 -11.76
C TRP A 30 -2.75 16.44 -11.69
N LEU A 31 -3.12 15.65 -12.69
CA LEU A 31 -4.25 14.72 -12.57
C LEU A 31 -3.82 13.64 -11.58
N ASN A 32 -4.19 13.83 -10.30
CA ASN A 32 -4.07 12.91 -9.17
C ASN A 32 -3.36 11.59 -9.49
N SER A 33 -2.09 11.44 -9.13
CA SER A 33 -1.47 10.12 -9.11
C SER A 33 -2.31 9.24 -8.17
N GLN A 34 -3.02 8.26 -8.72
CA GLN A 34 -3.76 7.33 -7.88
C GLN A 34 -2.77 6.69 -6.91
N PRO A 35 -3.09 6.66 -5.62
CA PRO A 35 -2.15 6.21 -4.59
C PRO A 35 -1.80 4.75 -4.86
N MET A 36 -0.52 4.47 -5.08
CA MET A 36 0.00 3.12 -5.22
C MET A 36 0.53 2.64 -3.86
N PRO A 37 0.32 1.37 -3.49
CA PRO A 37 1.00 0.79 -2.35
C PRO A 37 2.51 0.94 -2.50
N MET A 38 3.15 1.54 -1.50
CA MET A 38 4.61 1.61 -1.41
C MET A 38 5.05 1.21 0.00
N LYS A 39 6.33 0.85 0.16
CA LYS A 39 6.92 0.61 1.48
C LYS A 39 6.74 1.85 2.36
N GLY A 40 6.16 1.67 3.54
CA GLY A 40 5.78 2.74 4.46
C GLY A 40 4.65 3.68 4.00
N ARG A 41 3.97 3.34 2.89
CA ARG A 41 2.75 4.01 2.42
C ARG A 41 1.67 2.96 2.13
N PRO A 42 1.05 2.40 3.19
CA PRO A 42 -0.06 1.46 3.03
C PRO A 42 -1.24 2.13 2.31
N CYS A 43 -2.02 1.32 1.61
CA CYS A 43 -3.28 1.76 0.98
C CYS A 43 -4.45 0.87 1.43
N THR A 44 -5.66 1.30 1.14
CA THR A 44 -6.88 0.50 1.36
C THR A 44 -7.43 -0.02 0.05
N CYS A 45 -8.14 -1.14 0.08
CA CYS A 45 -8.83 -1.68 -1.08
C CYS A 45 -10.14 -2.34 -0.63
N ALA A 46 -11.15 -2.33 -1.51
CA ALA A 46 -12.34 -3.17 -1.29
C ALA A 46 -11.99 -4.61 -1.67
N GLU A 47 -12.53 -5.58 -0.92
CA GLU A 47 -12.30 -7.01 -1.20
C GLU A 47 -12.63 -7.36 -2.66
N SER A 48 -13.78 -6.89 -3.15
CA SER A 48 -14.27 -7.17 -4.49
C SER A 48 -13.36 -6.63 -5.61
N MET A 49 -12.52 -5.64 -5.31
CA MET A 49 -11.61 -5.01 -6.27
C MET A 49 -10.20 -5.57 -6.19
N LEU A 50 -9.81 -6.16 -5.05
CA LEU A 50 -8.43 -6.53 -4.77
C LEU A 50 -7.85 -7.47 -5.84
N THR A 51 -8.54 -8.58 -6.12
CA THR A 51 -8.08 -9.58 -7.08
C THR A 51 -8.01 -9.02 -8.50
N ASP A 52 -8.99 -8.21 -8.91
CA ASP A 52 -8.99 -7.53 -10.21
C ASP A 52 -7.79 -6.59 -10.33
N GLN A 53 -7.56 -5.74 -9.33
CA GLN A 53 -6.45 -4.78 -9.33
C GLN A 53 -5.09 -5.47 -9.38
N LEU A 54 -4.90 -6.56 -8.61
CA LEU A 54 -3.67 -7.33 -8.63
C LEU A 54 -3.46 -8.04 -9.97
N SER A 55 -4.53 -8.53 -10.61
CA SER A 55 -4.46 -9.19 -11.92
C SER A 55 -4.04 -8.24 -13.06
N ARG A 56 -4.31 -6.94 -12.89
CA ARG A 56 -3.95 -5.89 -13.86
C ARG A 56 -2.49 -5.46 -13.76
N MET A 57 -1.76 -5.91 -12.73
CA MET A 57 -0.34 -5.64 -12.61
C MET A 57 0.48 -6.39 -13.67
N PRO A 58 1.51 -5.78 -14.27
CA PRO A 58 2.38 -6.43 -15.25
C PRO A 58 3.07 -7.69 -14.71
N ILE A 59 3.31 -7.72 -13.40
CA ILE A 59 3.91 -8.82 -12.67
C ILE A 59 3.01 -9.07 -11.46
N SER A 60 2.46 -10.27 -11.36
CA SER A 60 1.70 -10.69 -10.19
C SER A 60 2.61 -10.70 -8.96
N PRO A 61 2.27 -9.96 -7.90
CA PRO A 61 3.09 -9.95 -6.69
C PRO A 61 2.96 -11.26 -5.92
N ASP A 62 4.00 -11.61 -5.17
CA ASP A 62 3.92 -12.64 -4.14
C ASP A 62 3.11 -12.08 -2.95
N ALA A 63 1.80 -12.28 -2.97
CA ALA A 63 0.87 -11.72 -2.00
C ALA A 63 0.55 -12.70 -0.88
N TRP A 64 0.52 -12.19 0.35
CA TRP A 64 0.19 -12.92 1.58
C TRP A 64 -0.97 -12.25 2.28
N CYS A 65 -2.04 -13.00 2.54
CA CYS A 65 -3.20 -12.52 3.26
C CYS A 65 -3.07 -12.82 4.76
N TRP A 66 -2.98 -11.76 5.56
CA TRP A 66 -2.98 -11.82 7.02
C TRP A 66 -4.40 -11.81 7.55
N THR A 67 -4.88 -13.00 7.93
CA THR A 67 -6.26 -13.22 8.36
C THR A 67 -6.36 -14.44 9.27
N GLU A 68 -7.40 -14.49 10.09
CA GLU A 68 -7.64 -15.59 11.03
C GLU A 68 -8.04 -16.89 10.32
N ASN A 69 -8.84 -16.79 9.25
CA ASN A 69 -9.37 -17.96 8.55
C ASN A 69 -8.77 -18.14 7.16
N VAL A 70 -8.29 -19.34 6.85
CA VAL A 70 -7.78 -19.69 5.52
C VAL A 70 -8.84 -19.52 4.42
N ALA A 71 -10.13 -19.63 4.76
CA ALA A 71 -11.24 -19.46 3.80
C ALA A 71 -11.42 -18.00 3.33
N ASP A 72 -10.86 -17.03 4.07
CA ASP A 72 -10.91 -15.61 3.73
C ASP A 72 -9.76 -15.19 2.79
N VAL A 73 -8.82 -16.10 2.51
CA VAL A 73 -7.65 -15.84 1.68
C VAL A 73 -8.07 -15.82 0.21
N PRO A 74 -7.88 -14.70 -0.52
CA PRO A 74 -8.21 -14.65 -1.93
C PRO A 74 -7.37 -15.64 -2.76
N ASP A 75 -7.93 -16.07 -3.89
CA ASP A 75 -7.27 -16.99 -4.80
C ASP A 75 -5.87 -16.48 -5.21
N SER A 76 -4.90 -17.40 -5.31
CA SER A 76 -3.51 -17.11 -5.69
C SER A 76 -2.68 -16.33 -4.65
N MET A 77 -3.17 -16.18 -3.42
CA MET A 77 -2.41 -15.62 -2.30
C MET A 77 -1.98 -16.70 -1.30
N ASN A 78 -0.88 -16.44 -0.60
CA ASN A 78 -0.43 -17.25 0.52
C ASN A 78 -1.18 -16.85 1.80
N TRP A 79 -1.36 -17.78 2.73
CA TRP A 79 -1.97 -17.49 4.03
C TRP A 79 -0.91 -17.12 5.06
N LEU A 80 -1.02 -15.93 5.64
CA LEU A 80 -0.38 -15.56 6.89
C LEU A 80 -1.43 -15.64 7.99
N ARG A 81 -1.32 -16.62 8.90
CA ARG A 81 -2.30 -16.76 9.97
C ARG A 81 -2.23 -15.57 10.93
N SER A 82 -3.38 -14.95 11.16
CA SER A 82 -3.61 -14.00 12.24
C SER A 82 -4.20 -14.71 13.47
N ASP A 83 -4.01 -14.11 14.65
CA ASP A 83 -4.74 -14.44 15.86
C ASP A 83 -5.32 -13.15 16.44
N ALA A 84 -6.65 -12.99 16.35
CA ALA A 84 -7.34 -11.80 16.83
C ALA A 84 -7.23 -11.63 18.36
N ALA A 85 -6.95 -12.72 19.09
CA ALA A 85 -6.72 -12.72 20.54
C ALA A 85 -5.24 -12.56 20.91
N ALA A 86 -4.35 -12.38 19.92
CA ALA A 86 -2.93 -12.17 20.17
C ALA A 86 -2.70 -10.97 21.09
N HIS A 87 -1.70 -11.09 21.97
CA HIS A 87 -1.33 -10.00 22.85
C HIS A 87 -0.85 -8.81 22.01
N PRO A 88 -1.30 -7.56 22.25
CA PRO A 88 -0.95 -6.39 21.42
C PRO A 88 0.55 -6.23 21.14
N ALA A 89 1.39 -6.48 22.15
CA ALA A 89 2.84 -6.38 22.03
C ALA A 89 3.51 -7.45 21.13
N SER A 90 2.80 -8.50 20.73
CA SER A 90 3.35 -9.53 19.83
C SER A 90 3.18 -9.21 18.36
N VAL A 91 2.25 -8.32 17.99
CA VAL A 91 1.88 -8.02 16.60
C VAL A 91 3.06 -7.46 15.80
N GLU A 92 3.71 -6.42 16.31
CA GLU A 92 4.84 -5.80 15.61
C GLU A 92 6.03 -6.76 15.43
N PRO A 93 6.49 -7.50 16.47
CA PRO A 93 7.55 -8.49 16.30
C PRO A 93 7.21 -9.59 15.28
N GLU A 94 5.98 -10.08 15.28
CA GLU A 94 5.53 -11.13 14.35
C GLU A 94 5.57 -10.63 12.90
N LEU A 95 4.91 -9.51 12.63
CA LEU A 95 4.86 -8.91 11.29
C LEU A 95 6.25 -8.48 10.81
N SER A 96 7.08 -7.95 11.70
CA SER A 96 8.46 -7.55 11.37
C SER A 96 9.32 -8.77 11.01
N THR A 97 9.19 -9.87 11.75
CA THR A 97 9.90 -11.13 11.46
C THR A 97 9.46 -11.70 10.12
N TRP A 98 8.16 -11.70 9.86
CA TRP A 98 7.61 -12.12 8.57
C TRP A 98 8.10 -11.22 7.43
N ALA A 99 8.10 -9.90 7.59
CA ALA A 99 8.53 -8.95 6.56
C ALA A 99 10.03 -9.07 6.23
N GLN A 100 10.86 -9.39 7.23
CA GLN A 100 12.29 -9.64 7.03
C GLN A 100 12.57 -10.93 6.25
N THR A 101 11.74 -11.95 6.45
CA THR A 101 11.84 -13.22 5.71
C THR A 101 11.25 -13.12 4.30
N ASN A 102 10.39 -12.12 4.04
CA ASN A 102 9.68 -11.92 2.78
C ASN A 102 9.85 -10.48 2.23
N PRO A 103 11.08 -10.02 1.88
CA PRO A 103 11.38 -8.61 1.62
C PRO A 103 10.72 -7.97 0.38
N ASN A 104 10.15 -8.79 -0.50
CA ASN A 104 9.46 -8.36 -1.73
C ASN A 104 7.99 -8.77 -1.76
N ALA A 105 7.51 -9.45 -0.71
CA ALA A 105 6.12 -9.86 -0.63
C ALA A 105 5.20 -8.66 -0.40
N TRP A 106 3.93 -8.85 -0.76
CA TRP A 106 2.86 -7.91 -0.50
C TRP A 106 2.04 -8.44 0.66
N LEU A 107 1.88 -7.63 1.70
CA LEU A 107 1.03 -7.93 2.83
C LEU A 107 -0.38 -7.40 2.55
N ILE A 108 -1.33 -8.32 2.46
CA ILE A 108 -2.75 -8.02 2.40
C ILE A 108 -3.33 -8.21 3.80
N VAL A 109 -3.72 -7.13 4.45
CA VAL A 109 -4.28 -7.15 5.80
C VAL A 109 -5.80 -7.29 5.73
N ASP A 110 -6.36 -8.34 6.31
CA ASP A 110 -7.82 -8.50 6.39
C ASP A 110 -8.40 -7.66 7.54
N GLY A 111 -8.69 -6.39 7.25
CA GLY A 111 -9.26 -5.44 8.23
C GLY A 111 -10.74 -5.65 8.54
N ARG A 112 -11.35 -6.72 8.03
CA ARG A 112 -12.79 -7.00 8.14
C ARG A 112 -13.09 -7.78 9.43
N GLY A 113 -14.27 -7.57 10.00
CA GLY A 113 -14.83 -8.43 11.06
C GLY A 113 -13.96 -8.71 12.30
N GLY A 114 -12.94 -7.89 12.60
CA GLY A 114 -12.05 -8.11 13.75
C GLY A 114 -11.11 -9.31 13.62
N LYS A 115 -10.78 -9.73 12.39
CA LYS A 115 -9.89 -10.87 12.10
C LYS A 115 -8.41 -10.63 12.40
N ILE A 116 -8.07 -9.39 12.77
CA ILE A 116 -6.71 -8.97 13.13
C ILE A 116 -6.71 -8.41 14.54
N PRO A 117 -5.61 -8.59 15.29
CA PRO A 117 -5.49 -8.05 16.63
C PRO A 117 -5.49 -6.52 16.61
N ASP A 118 -6.07 -5.90 17.65
CA ASP A 118 -6.16 -4.44 17.83
C ASP A 118 -4.77 -3.75 17.87
N ALA A 119 -3.71 -4.52 18.16
CA ALA A 119 -2.34 -4.04 18.29
C ALA A 119 -2.20 -2.83 19.25
N GLY A 120 -3.09 -2.73 20.23
CA GLY A 120 -3.10 -1.65 21.23
C GLY A 120 -3.39 -0.28 20.63
N GLY A 121 -4.15 -0.24 19.53
CA GLY A 121 -4.46 0.98 18.79
C GLY A 121 -3.36 1.49 17.85
N ASN A 122 -2.21 0.82 17.76
CA ASN A 122 -1.06 1.27 16.98
C ASN A 122 -0.88 0.52 15.65
N LEU A 123 -1.89 -0.27 15.24
CA LEU A 123 -1.80 -1.12 14.06
C LEU A 123 -1.31 -0.35 12.82
N GLU A 124 -1.85 0.84 12.57
CA GLU A 124 -1.46 1.61 11.40
C GLU A 124 -0.01 2.08 11.41
N GLU A 125 0.52 2.44 12.58
CA GLU A 125 1.92 2.83 12.73
C GLU A 125 2.84 1.64 12.49
N ILE A 126 2.47 0.46 13.01
CA ILE A 126 3.16 -0.80 12.75
C ILE A 126 3.19 -1.08 11.24
N LEU A 127 2.04 -1.00 10.56
CA LEU A 127 1.94 -1.26 9.12
C LEU A 127 2.73 -0.25 8.28
N ARG A 128 2.81 1.03 8.70
CA ARG A 128 3.70 2.03 8.07
C ARG A 128 5.18 1.75 8.33
N GLY A 129 5.53 1.05 9.40
CA GLY A 129 6.90 0.67 9.73
C GLY A 129 7.43 -0.53 8.93
N LEU A 130 6.54 -1.34 8.33
CA LEU A 130 6.95 -2.56 7.65
C LEU A 130 7.73 -2.28 6.34
N PRO A 131 8.84 -2.99 6.07
CA PRO A 131 9.63 -2.84 4.86
C PRO A 131 9.05 -3.58 3.64
N VAL A 132 7.73 -3.73 3.57
CA VAL A 132 6.97 -4.42 2.51
C VAL A 132 5.85 -3.53 1.98
N TYR A 133 5.23 -3.96 0.89
CA TYR A 133 4.01 -3.32 0.37
C TYR A 133 2.82 -3.78 1.22
N VAL A 134 1.95 -2.85 1.61
CA VAL A 134 0.80 -3.15 2.47
C VAL A 134 -0.48 -2.63 1.82
N ILE A 135 -1.48 -3.51 1.74
CA ILE A 135 -2.86 -3.17 1.38
C ILE A 135 -3.76 -3.68 2.49
N MET A 136 -4.65 -2.82 3.00
CA MET A 136 -5.68 -3.21 3.96
C MET A 136 -7.03 -3.37 3.26
N ILE A 137 -7.64 -4.53 3.40
CA ILE A 137 -9.00 -4.80 2.96
C ILE A 137 -9.97 -4.15 3.95
N ILE A 138 -10.93 -3.39 3.44
CA ILE A 138 -11.99 -2.76 4.24
C ILE A 138 -13.36 -3.19 3.72
N GLU A 139 -14.30 -3.42 4.64
CA GLU A 139 -15.66 -3.92 4.38
C GLU A 139 -16.53 -2.99 3.52
N ASP A 140 -16.38 -1.67 3.67
CA ASP A 140 -17.30 -0.70 3.08
C ASP A 140 -16.55 0.56 2.56
N ASP A 141 -17.02 1.10 1.44
CA ASP A 141 -16.46 2.27 0.77
C ASP A 141 -16.53 3.57 1.60
N THR A 142 -17.54 3.70 2.46
CA THR A 142 -17.66 4.82 3.41
C THR A 142 -16.55 4.77 4.46
N ILE A 143 -16.24 3.58 4.99
CA ILE A 143 -15.12 3.36 5.92
C ILE A 143 -13.81 3.55 5.17
N ARG A 144 -13.69 3.01 3.95
CA ARG A 144 -12.51 3.14 3.10
C ARG A 144 -12.15 4.60 2.80
N SER A 145 -13.15 5.44 2.52
CA SER A 145 -12.96 6.86 2.20
C SER A 145 -12.54 7.73 3.39
N THR A 146 -12.80 7.27 4.62
CA THR A 146 -12.46 7.96 5.87
C THR A 146 -11.25 7.36 6.58
N HIS A 147 -10.73 6.23 6.08
CA HIS A 147 -9.55 5.58 6.62
C HIS A 147 -8.29 6.46 6.40
N PRO A 148 -7.35 6.48 7.35
CA PRO A 148 -6.10 7.26 7.22
C PRO A 148 -5.11 6.69 6.20
N PHE A 149 -5.41 5.54 5.60
CA PHE A 149 -4.70 5.02 4.43
C PHE A 149 -5.55 5.32 3.20
N PRO A 150 -4.94 5.84 2.11
CA PRO A 150 -5.70 6.24 0.94
C PRO A 150 -6.22 5.01 0.16
N PRO A 151 -7.37 5.13 -0.53
CA PRO A 151 -7.92 4.06 -1.37
C PRO A 151 -7.05 3.84 -2.60
N TRP A 152 -6.53 2.62 -2.77
CA TRP A 152 -5.80 2.22 -3.95
C TRP A 152 -6.77 1.77 -5.05
N GLU A 153 -6.62 2.42 -6.19
CA GLU A 153 -7.15 1.98 -7.47
C GLU A 153 -5.97 1.79 -8.43
N TYR A 154 -5.93 0.67 -9.13
CA TYR A 154 -4.87 0.45 -10.11
C TYR A 154 -5.13 1.33 -11.36
N PRO A 155 -4.15 2.14 -11.81
CA PRO A 155 -4.34 3.02 -12.96
C PRO A 155 -4.78 2.25 -14.20
N LEU A 156 -5.73 2.83 -14.94
CA LEU A 156 -6.17 2.35 -16.25
C LEU A 156 -5.10 2.59 -17.33
#